data_AF-A0A533MLI4-F1
#
_entry.id   AF-A0A533MLI4-F1
#
_cell.length_a   1.000
_cell.length_b   1.000
_cell.length_c   1.000
_cell.angle_alpha   90.00
_cell.angle_beta   90.00
_cell.angle_gamma   90.00
#
_symmetry.space_group_name_H-M   'P 1'
#
loop_
_entity.id
_entity.type
_entity.pdbx_description
1 polymer ?
#
loop_
_entity_poly.entity_id
_entity_poly.type
_entity_poly.pdbx_seq_one_letter_code
_entity_poly.pdbx_strand_id
1 'polypeptide(L)'
;MDRGQEKALDEWIDFLNRWPFTGGTSKSALTPYQRNKAMGKQQFICTMCGRPADEVHHIISRSKGGLNTSDNLTVLCRECHEKIHKK
;
A
#
# COMPACT_ATOMS: atom_id res chain seq x y z
N MET A 1 -18.88 -10.84 -14.29
CA MET A 1 -18.29 -9.60 -14.81
C MET A 1 -18.68 -8.47 -13.86
N ASP A 2 -17.97 -8.34 -12.74
CA ASP A 2 -18.23 -7.29 -11.76
C ASP A 2 -17.30 -6.10 -12.05
N ARG A 3 -17.85 -5.11 -12.75
CA ARG A 3 -17.15 -3.90 -13.25
C ARG A 3 -17.05 -2.81 -12.17
N GLY A 4 -17.00 -3.19 -10.89
CA GLY A 4 -17.01 -2.27 -9.75
C GLY A 4 -15.64 -1.96 -9.13
N GLN A 5 -14.63 -2.82 -9.33
CA GLN A 5 -13.40 -2.79 -8.52
C GLN A 5 -12.18 -2.11 -9.18
N GLU A 6 -12.20 -1.88 -10.50
CA GLU A 6 -11.05 -1.29 -11.22
C GLU A 6 -10.91 0.23 -11.01
N LYS A 7 -12.02 0.97 -10.81
CA LYS A 7 -11.98 2.43 -10.67
C LYS A 7 -11.31 2.92 -9.38
N ALA A 8 -11.33 2.11 -8.33
CA ALA A 8 -10.77 2.48 -7.04
C ALA A 8 -9.24 2.55 -7.06
N LEU A 9 -8.54 1.74 -7.87
CA LEU A 9 -7.08 1.73 -7.91
C LEU A 9 -6.54 3.00 -8.59
N ASP A 10 -7.10 3.39 -9.73
CA ASP A 10 -6.63 4.55 -10.49
C ASP A 10 -6.96 5.86 -9.75
N GLU A 11 -8.17 5.98 -9.17
CA GLU A 11 -8.54 7.14 -8.35
C GLU A 11 -7.68 7.23 -7.08
N TRP A 12 -7.33 6.09 -6.48
CA TRP A 12 -6.46 6.05 -5.30
C TRP A 12 -5.00 6.36 -5.67
N ILE A 13 -4.47 5.84 -6.78
CA ILE A 13 -3.15 6.19 -7.30
C ILE A 13 -3.08 7.68 -7.67
N ASP A 14 -4.11 8.23 -8.31
CA ASP A 14 -4.18 9.65 -8.66
C ASP A 14 -4.21 10.55 -7.41
N PHE A 15 -5.04 10.20 -6.41
CA PHE A 15 -5.05 10.85 -5.11
C PHE A 15 -3.66 10.88 -4.46
N LEU A 16 -2.92 9.78 -4.53
CA LEU A 16 -1.56 9.69 -3.98
C LEU A 16 -0.52 10.48 -4.76
N ASN A 17 -0.63 10.54 -6.08
CA ASN A 17 0.23 11.39 -6.91
C ASN A 17 0.00 12.89 -6.60
N ARG A 18 -1.21 13.25 -6.16
CA ARG A 18 -1.58 14.62 -5.79
C ARG A 18 -1.32 14.94 -4.31
N TRP A 19 -0.98 13.95 -3.49
CA TRP A 19 -0.74 14.12 -2.05
C TRP A 19 0.52 14.98 -1.82
N PRO A 20 0.41 16.12 -1.09
CA PRO A 20 1.53 17.02 -0.87
C PRO A 20 2.56 16.34 0.06
N PHE A 21 3.60 15.78 -0.55
CA PHE A 21 4.67 15.09 0.15
C PHE A 21 5.60 16.08 0.87
N THR A 22 5.75 15.91 2.19
CA THR A 22 6.67 16.69 3.03
C THR A 22 7.71 15.82 3.76
N GLY A 23 7.98 14.59 3.26
CA GLY A 23 8.84 13.61 3.91
C GLY A 23 10.25 13.45 3.31
N GLY A 24 11.21 12.93 4.08
CA GLY A 24 12.55 12.56 3.57
C GLY A 24 12.58 11.22 2.82
N THR A 25 13.77 10.75 2.41
CA THR A 25 13.95 9.45 1.74
C THR A 25 14.56 8.43 2.70
N SER A 26 13.82 7.39 3.11
CA SER A 26 14.40 6.25 3.85
C SER A 26 14.58 5.07 2.90
N LYS A 27 15.84 4.69 2.64
CA LYS A 27 16.20 3.49 1.85
C LYS A 27 16.31 2.22 2.71
N SER A 28 15.80 2.24 3.94
CA SER A 28 15.75 1.09 4.84
C SER A 28 14.56 0.19 4.54
N ALA A 29 14.74 -1.13 4.69
CA ALA A 29 13.63 -2.07 4.70
C ALA A 29 12.70 -1.80 5.90
N LEU A 30 11.46 -2.28 5.83
CA LEU A 30 10.53 -2.22 6.96
C LEU A 30 11.06 -3.07 8.12
N THR A 31 11.04 -2.51 9.33
CA THR A 31 11.30 -3.30 10.54
C THR A 31 10.11 -4.20 10.85
N PRO A 32 10.30 -5.30 11.61
CA PRO A 32 9.19 -6.15 12.05
C PRO A 32 8.08 -5.37 12.78
N TYR A 33 8.46 -4.38 13.60
CA TYR A 33 7.50 -3.50 14.28
C TYR A 33 6.66 -2.69 13.29
N GLN A 34 7.29 -2.07 12.28
CA GLN A 34 6.57 -1.30 11.26
C GLN A 34 5.63 -2.18 10.45
N ARG A 35 6.08 -3.38 10.07
CA ARG A 35 5.24 -4.37 9.40
C ARG A 35 4.02 -4.72 10.24
N ASN A 36 4.23 -5.16 11.48
CA ASN A 36 3.15 -5.62 12.36
C ASN A 36 2.19 -4.47 12.72
N LYS A 37 2.70 -3.24 12.87
CA LYS A 37 1.87 -2.05 13.09
C LYS A 37 0.96 -1.77 11.90
N ALA A 38 1.47 -1.87 10.66
CA ALA A 38 0.64 -1.69 9.46
C ALA A 38 -0.44 -2.78 9.33
N MET A 39 -0.06 -4.05 9.55
CA MET A 39 -0.97 -5.20 9.56
C MET A 39 -2.09 -5.03 10.60
N GLY A 40 -1.72 -4.70 11.84
CA GLY A 40 -2.68 -4.48 12.93
C GLY A 40 -3.62 -3.29 12.69
N LYS A 41 -3.10 -2.16 12.16
CA LYS A 41 -3.91 -0.97 11.81
C LYS A 41 -5.04 -1.31 10.84
N GLN A 42 -4.82 -2.27 9.95
CA GLN A 42 -5.78 -2.70 8.92
C GLN A 42 -6.43 -4.05 9.25
N GLN A 43 -6.36 -4.47 10.52
CA GLN A 43 -6.98 -5.69 11.03
C GLN A 43 -6.63 -6.96 10.23
N PHE A 44 -5.45 -6.98 9.59
CA PHE A 44 -5.01 -8.08 8.71
C PHE A 44 -5.95 -8.30 7.51
N ILE A 45 -6.66 -7.26 7.06
CA ILE A 45 -7.58 -7.31 5.93
C ILE A 45 -7.02 -6.49 4.76
N CYS A 46 -6.97 -7.12 3.59
CA CYS A 46 -6.55 -6.51 2.34
C CYS A 46 -7.44 -5.32 2.02
N THR A 47 -6.83 -4.13 1.94
CA THR A 47 -7.56 -2.88 1.67
C THR A 47 -8.20 -2.84 0.28
N MET A 48 -7.71 -3.66 -0.65
CA MET A 48 -8.21 -3.72 -2.03
C MET A 48 -9.43 -4.64 -2.20
N CYS A 49 -9.45 -5.79 -1.55
CA CYS A 49 -10.45 -6.83 -1.83
C CYS A 49 -11.14 -7.42 -0.60
N GLY A 50 -10.76 -7.00 0.62
CA GLY A 50 -11.35 -7.47 1.86
C GLY A 50 -10.96 -8.88 2.30
N ARG A 51 -10.10 -9.58 1.55
CA ARG A 51 -9.54 -10.90 1.96
C ARG A 51 -8.44 -10.74 3.01
N PRO A 52 -8.03 -11.80 3.72
CA PRO A 52 -6.86 -11.75 4.59
C PRO A 52 -5.63 -11.19 3.86
N ALA A 53 -4.91 -10.29 4.53
CA ALA A 53 -3.68 -9.70 4.02
C ALA A 53 -2.46 -10.46 4.53
N ASP A 54 -1.44 -10.53 3.68
CA ASP A 54 -0.18 -11.25 3.94
C ASP A 54 1.03 -10.31 3.87
N GLU A 55 0.91 -9.24 3.08
CA GLU A 55 2.01 -8.39 2.67
C GLU A 55 1.71 -6.91 2.93
N VAL A 56 2.75 -6.16 3.28
CA VAL A 56 2.70 -4.70 3.43
C VAL A 56 3.26 -4.07 2.16
N HIS A 57 2.49 -3.18 1.57
CA HIS A 57 2.82 -2.47 0.34
C HIS A 57 3.05 -0.99 0.60
N HIS A 58 4.10 -0.43 -0.01
CA HIS A 58 4.34 1.01 -0.02
C HIS A 58 3.44 1.68 -1.04
N ILE A 59 2.59 2.58 -0.55
CA ILE A 59 1.66 3.38 -1.32
C ILE A 59 2.40 4.25 -2.35
N ILE A 60 3.34 5.06 -1.87
CA ILE A 60 4.37 5.70 -2.69
C ILE A 60 5.56 4.76 -2.68
N SER A 61 5.99 4.31 -3.86
CA SER A 61 7.13 3.41 -3.98
C SER A 61 8.40 4.03 -3.40
N ARG A 62 9.30 3.18 -2.90
CA ARG A 62 10.60 3.61 -2.37
C ARG A 62 11.45 4.33 -3.43
N SER A 63 11.29 3.98 -4.71
CA SER A 63 11.97 4.65 -5.84
C SER A 63 11.47 6.08 -6.07
N LYS A 64 10.22 6.37 -5.70
CA LYS A 64 9.62 7.72 -5.77
C LYS A 64 9.74 8.49 -4.44
N GLY A 65 10.56 8.01 -3.50
CA GLY A 65 10.79 8.68 -2.22
C GLY A 65 9.83 8.29 -1.10
N GLY A 66 9.01 7.26 -1.27
CA GLY A 66 8.08 6.81 -0.24
C GLY A 66 8.78 6.36 1.05
N LEU A 67 8.24 6.81 2.19
CA LEU A 67 8.74 6.52 3.53
C LEU A 67 8.13 5.26 4.14
N ASN A 68 8.78 4.73 5.18
CA ASN A 68 8.23 3.67 6.04
C ASN A 68 7.25 4.23 7.11
N THR A 69 6.46 5.24 6.77
CA THR A 69 5.46 5.84 7.66
C THR A 69 4.17 5.03 7.62
N SER A 70 3.43 4.98 8.74
CA SER A 70 2.16 4.22 8.82
C SER A 70 1.09 4.66 7.83
N ASP A 71 1.25 5.84 7.24
CA ASP A 71 0.31 6.44 6.29
C ASP A 71 0.74 6.19 4.84
N ASN A 72 1.99 5.78 4.61
CA ASN A 72 2.49 5.33 3.30
C ASN A 72 2.51 3.80 3.17
N LEU A 73 1.92 3.07 4.14
CA LEU A 73 1.87 1.62 4.14
C LEU A 73 0.42 1.14 4.11
N THR A 74 0.13 0.26 3.16
CA THR A 74 -1.14 -0.46 3.06
C THR A 74 -0.89 -1.96 3.17
N VAL A 75 -1.92 -2.76 3.47
CA VAL A 75 -1.81 -4.23 3.56
C VAL A 75 -2.64 -4.87 2.47
N LEU A 76 -2.07 -5.87 1.83
CA LEU A 76 -2.66 -6.53 0.68
C LEU A 76 -2.54 -8.05 0.81
N CYS A 77 -3.50 -8.75 0.22
CA CYS A 77 -3.30 -10.15 -0.10
C CYS A 77 -2.31 -10.29 -1.26
N ARG A 78 -1.65 -11.43 -1.35
CA ARG A 78 -0.64 -11.69 -2.38
C ARG A 78 -1.14 -11.41 -3.81
N GLU A 79 -2.36 -11.83 -4.14
CA GLU A 79 -2.94 -11.61 -5.47
C GLU A 79 -3.10 -10.11 -5.80
N CYS A 80 -3.58 -9.31 -4.84
CA CYS A 80 -3.72 -7.87 -5.04
C CYS A 80 -2.36 -7.18 -5.12
N HIS A 81 -1.39 -7.62 -4.32
CA HIS A 81 -0.04 -7.10 -4.37
C HIS A 81 0.62 -7.37 -5.73
N GLU A 82 0.52 -8.59 -6.25
CA GLU A 82 1.03 -8.94 -7.59
C GLU A 82 0.33 -8.17 -8.71
N LYS A 83 -0.98 -7.94 -8.60
CA LYS A 83 -1.75 -7.13 -9.57
C LYS A 83 -1.23 -5.69 -9.70
N ILE A 84 -0.80 -5.07 -8.59
CA ILE A 84 -0.27 -3.70 -8.60
C ILE A 84 1.12 -3.63 -9.24
N HIS A 85 1.92 -4.70 -9.15
CA HIS A 85 3.25 -4.76 -9.78
C HIS A 85 3.24 -5.27 -11.22
N LYS A 86 2.16 -5.96 -11.65
CA LYS A 86 1.97 -6.36 -13.04
C LYS A 86 1.67 -5.12 -13.89
N LYS A 87 2.60 -4.79 -14.78
CA LYS A 87 2.40 -3.84 -15.88
C LYS A 87 1.47 -4.38 -16.93
#